data_AF-A0A261AQP6-F1
#
_entry.id   AF-A0A261AQP6-F1
#
_cell.length_a   1.000
_cell.length_b   1.000
_cell.length_c   1.000
_cell.angle_alpha   90.00
_cell.angle_beta   90.00
_cell.angle_gamma   90.00
#
_symmetry.space_group_name_H-M   'P 1'
#
loop_
_entity.id
_entity.type
_entity.pdbx_description
1 polymer ?
#
loop_
_entity_poly.entity_id
_entity_poly.type
_entity_poly.pdbx_seq_one_letter_code
_entity_poly.pdbx_strand_id
1 'polypeptide(L)'
;MDRICCTKCQFWSKRSNNVVKHLRSMHDATEDDIDEFKKKLECKKLCPSERSLNTHIAKEHVSRILDPAEITLASRPSSPIASLSPPKKVQCQKIDECDVIIEKTASAPGKPKEGAGKMKCPMEDCGEMFSTREKIAVHFR
;
A
#
# COMPACT_ATOMS: atom_id res chain seq x y z
N MET A 1 13.58 10.90 -1.81
CA MET A 1 13.65 10.87 -3.28
C MET A 1 14.10 9.49 -3.68
N ASP A 2 13.15 8.62 -3.98
CA ASP A 2 13.38 7.24 -4.36
C ASP A 2 14.09 7.19 -5.72
N ARG A 3 15.31 6.64 -5.73
CA ARG A 3 16.12 6.46 -6.94
C ARG A 3 15.95 5.02 -7.41
N ILE A 4 15.57 4.84 -8.66
CA ILE A 4 15.34 3.54 -9.27
C ILE A 4 16.59 3.19 -10.08
N CYS A 5 17.27 2.11 -9.70
CA CYS A 5 18.54 1.70 -10.30
C CYS A 5 18.34 0.53 -11.28
N CYS A 6 19.17 0.48 -12.31
CA CYS A 6 19.32 -0.69 -13.17
C CYS A 6 19.90 -1.87 -12.35
N THR A 7 19.50 -3.10 -12.67
CA THR A 7 20.01 -4.31 -12.02
C THR A 7 21.31 -4.82 -12.63
N LYS A 8 21.64 -4.39 -13.86
CA LYS A 8 22.80 -4.85 -14.64
C LYS A 8 23.94 -3.82 -14.68
N CYS A 9 23.70 -2.57 -14.28
CA CYS A 9 24.72 -1.51 -14.26
C CYS A 9 24.40 -0.40 -13.24
N GLN A 10 25.27 0.62 -13.16
CA GLN A 10 25.17 1.74 -12.22
C GLN A 10 24.22 2.88 -12.69
N PHE A 11 23.47 2.69 -13.78
CA PHE A 11 22.50 3.67 -14.24
C PHE A 11 21.31 3.77 -13.26
N TRP A 12 20.85 4.99 -12.99
CA TRP A 12 19.69 5.25 -12.14
C TRP A 12 18.83 6.37 -12.68
N SER A 13 17.54 6.35 -12.35
CA SER A 13 16.55 7.35 -12.76
C SER A 13 15.50 7.56 -11.68
N LYS A 14 14.79 8.68 -11.74
CA LYS A 14 13.61 8.97 -10.89
C LYS A 14 12.34 8.24 -11.34
N ARG A 15 12.31 7.73 -12.59
CA ARG A 15 11.16 7.07 -13.21
C ARG A 15 11.57 5.67 -13.66
N SER A 16 10.75 4.66 -13.33
CA SER A 16 10.96 3.26 -13.72
C SER A 16 10.99 3.08 -15.25
N ASN A 17 10.14 3.81 -15.97
CA ASN A 17 10.05 3.73 -17.43
C ASN A 17 11.39 4.06 -18.13
N ASN A 18 12.16 5.00 -17.59
CA ASN A 18 13.49 5.32 -18.12
C ASN A 18 14.49 4.18 -17.88
N VAL A 19 14.40 3.49 -16.74
CA VAL A 19 15.24 2.31 -16.47
C VAL A 19 14.86 1.15 -17.38
N VAL A 20 13.56 0.97 -17.67
CA VAL A 20 13.09 -0.03 -18.64
C VAL A 20 13.58 0.27 -20.05
N LYS A 21 13.53 1.54 -20.50
CA LYS A 21 14.12 1.94 -21.79
C LYS A 21 15.62 1.66 -21.83
N HIS A 22 16.33 2.03 -20.77
CA HIS A 22 17.75 1.76 -20.62
C HIS A 22 18.07 0.25 -20.66
N LEU A 23 17.27 -0.58 -19.98
CA LEU A 23 17.42 -2.05 -20.00
C LEU A 23 17.28 -2.59 -21.43
N ARG A 24 16.29 -2.10 -22.19
CA ARG A 24 16.12 -2.51 -23.59
C ARG A 24 17.26 -2.07 -24.50
N SER A 25 17.76 -0.83 -24.33
CA SER A 25 18.75 -0.28 -25.26
C SER A 25 20.20 -0.65 -24.92
N MET A 26 20.53 -0.82 -23.64
CA MET A 26 21.91 -1.05 -23.18
C MET A 26 22.18 -2.51 -22.81
N HIS A 27 21.14 -3.27 -22.46
CA HIS A 27 21.28 -4.63 -21.96
C HIS A 27 20.52 -5.65 -22.81
N ASP A 28 19.94 -5.23 -23.94
CA ASP A 28 19.11 -6.08 -24.82
C ASP A 28 18.08 -6.90 -24.01
N ALA A 29 17.53 -6.27 -22.98
CA ALA A 29 16.72 -6.96 -21.99
C ALA A 29 15.44 -7.52 -22.62
N THR A 30 15.19 -8.80 -22.38
CA THR A 30 13.97 -9.48 -22.82
C THR A 30 12.75 -8.98 -22.03
N GLU A 31 11.54 -9.28 -22.51
CA GLU A 31 10.33 -8.92 -21.76
C GLU A 31 10.28 -9.58 -20.37
N ASP A 32 10.91 -10.75 -20.22
CA ASP A 32 11.03 -11.46 -18.94
C ASP A 32 11.95 -10.70 -17.96
N ASP A 33 13.13 -10.22 -18.41
CA ASP A 33 14.01 -9.36 -17.58
C ASP A 33 13.30 -8.07 -17.15
N ILE A 34 12.45 -7.51 -18.02
CA ILE A 34 11.67 -6.30 -17.72
C ILE A 34 10.57 -6.59 -16.70
N ASP A 35 9.91 -7.74 -16.81
CA ASP A 35 8.91 -8.19 -15.84
C ASP A 35 9.54 -8.42 -14.47
N GLU A 36 10.67 -9.13 -14.41
CA GLU A 36 11.42 -9.35 -13.17
C GLU A 36 11.82 -8.01 -12.52
N PHE A 37 12.30 -7.06 -13.32
CA PHE A 37 12.64 -5.72 -12.84
C PHE A 37 11.42 -5.00 -12.25
N LYS A 38 10.26 -5.05 -12.93
CA LYS A 38 9.02 -4.44 -12.42
C LYS A 38 8.54 -5.10 -11.13
N LYS A 39 8.63 -6.43 -11.05
CA LYS A 39 8.32 -7.20 -9.84
C LYS A 39 9.17 -6.76 -8.65
N LYS A 40 10.45 -6.49 -8.89
CA LYS A 40 11.36 -5.96 -7.85
C LYS A 40 10.97 -4.56 -7.36
N LEU A 41 10.27 -3.77 -8.18
CA LEU A 41 9.76 -2.44 -7.85
C LEU A 41 8.36 -2.47 -7.22
N GLU A 42 7.78 -3.64 -6.98
CA GLU A 42 6.48 -3.75 -6.33
C GLU A 42 6.48 -3.12 -4.93
N CYS A 43 5.38 -2.46 -4.60
CA CYS A 43 5.21 -1.80 -3.32
C CYS A 43 5.03 -2.84 -2.21
N LYS A 44 5.98 -2.87 -1.27
CA LYS A 44 5.97 -3.78 -0.10
C LYS A 44 5.25 -3.19 1.11
N LYS A 45 4.44 -2.14 0.91
CA LYS A 45 3.80 -1.44 2.02
C LYS A 45 2.69 -2.30 2.60
N LEU A 46 2.86 -2.71 3.86
CA LEU A 46 1.81 -3.38 4.61
C LEU A 46 0.79 -2.35 5.09
N CYS A 47 -0.49 -2.61 4.83
CA CYS A 47 -1.59 -1.80 5.30
C CYS A 47 -2.34 -2.58 6.39
N PRO A 48 -2.54 -2.02 7.60
CA PRO A 48 -3.16 -2.73 8.72
C PRO A 48 -4.68 -2.90 8.59
N SER A 49 -5.30 -2.24 7.62
CA SER A 49 -6.73 -2.33 7.36
C SER A 49 -7.05 -2.16 5.87
N GLU A 50 -8.18 -2.72 5.44
CA GLU A 50 -8.68 -2.62 4.07
C GLU A 50 -8.88 -1.17 3.64
N ARG A 51 -9.44 -0.32 4.52
CA ARG A 51 -9.59 1.12 4.25
C ARG A 51 -8.24 1.80 3.99
N SER A 52 -7.22 1.45 4.78
CA SER A 52 -5.87 1.99 4.57
C SER A 52 -5.24 1.48 3.28
N LEU A 53 -5.51 0.24 2.90
CA LEU A 53 -5.03 -0.33 1.64
C LEU A 53 -5.67 0.37 0.44
N ASN A 54 -7.00 0.50 0.43
CA ASN A 54 -7.73 1.19 -0.64
C ASN A 54 -7.26 2.64 -0.81
N THR A 55 -7.04 3.34 0.31
CA THR A 55 -6.51 4.73 0.28
C THR A 55 -5.08 4.77 -0.26
N HIS A 56 -4.24 3.81 0.11
CA HIS A 56 -2.88 3.71 -0.39
C HIS A 56 -2.84 3.43 -1.89
N ILE A 57 -3.62 2.45 -2.36
CA ILE A 57 -3.74 2.10 -3.77
C ILE A 57 -4.20 3.34 -4.54
N ALA A 58 -5.31 3.97 -4.18
CA ALA A 58 -5.84 5.14 -4.89
C ALA A 58 -4.84 6.31 -5.01
N LYS A 59 -3.94 6.48 -4.03
CA LYS A 59 -2.94 7.55 -4.01
C LYS A 59 -1.65 7.21 -4.75
N GLU A 60 -1.08 6.04 -4.47
CA GLU A 60 0.28 5.68 -4.88
C GLU A 60 0.28 4.76 -6.12
N HIS A 61 -0.78 3.98 -6.27
CA HIS A 61 -1.03 3.08 -7.38
C HIS A 61 -2.24 3.57 -8.12
N VAL A 62 -2.07 4.65 -8.90
CA VAL A 62 -3.09 5.07 -9.86
C VAL A 62 -3.21 3.95 -10.90
N SER A 63 -4.00 2.94 -10.55
CA SER A 63 -4.40 1.87 -11.42
C SER A 63 -5.19 2.53 -12.53
N ARG A 64 -4.63 2.51 -13.73
CA ARG A 64 -5.47 2.58 -14.93
C ARG A 64 -6.37 1.35 -14.82
N ILE A 65 -7.58 1.52 -14.30
CA ILE A 65 -8.58 0.45 -14.24
C ILE A 65 -8.75 0.00 -15.69
N LEU A 66 -8.22 -1.18 -16.00
CA LEU A 66 -8.50 -1.82 -17.28
C LEU A 66 -9.97 -2.21 -17.22
N ASP A 67 -10.71 -1.75 -18.22
CA ASP A 67 -12.14 -2.01 -18.33
C ASP A 67 -12.39 -3.53 -18.26
N PRO A 68 -13.45 -4.00 -17.56
CA PRO A 68 -13.78 -5.42 -17.47
C PRO A 68 -13.92 -6.12 -18.83
N ALA A 69 -14.13 -5.38 -19.92
CA ALA A 69 -14.21 -5.90 -21.28
C ALA A 69 -12.87 -6.39 -21.87
N GLU A 70 -11.73 -5.98 -21.30
CA GLU A 70 -10.39 -6.38 -21.80
C GLU A 70 -9.92 -7.72 -21.21
N ILE A 71 -10.69 -8.33 -20.30
CA ILE A 71 -10.44 -9.68 -19.78
C ILE A 71 -10.93 -10.69 -20.81
N THR A 72 -10.30 -10.70 -21.98
CA THR A 72 -10.45 -11.82 -22.91
C THR A 72 -9.77 -13.01 -22.24
N LEU A 73 -10.56 -13.97 -21.76
CA LEU A 73 -10.09 -15.33 -21.49
C LEU A 73 -9.53 -15.88 -22.80
N ALA A 74 -8.25 -15.60 -23.06
CA ALA A 74 -7.52 -16.24 -24.14
C ALA A 74 -7.44 -17.72 -23.77
N SER A 75 -8.43 -18.48 -24.25
CA SER A 75 -8.43 -19.93 -24.27
C SER A 75 -7.20 -20.38 -25.04
N ARG A 76 -6.13 -20.63 -24.29
CA ARG A 76 -4.87 -21.16 -24.80
C ARG A 76 -5.10 -22.63 -25.17
N PRO A 77 -4.95 -23.05 -26.43
CA PRO A 77 -5.11 -24.45 -26.78
C PRO A 77 -3.90 -25.28 -26.31
N SER A 78 -4.22 -26.35 -25.58
CA SER A 78 -3.56 -27.66 -25.40
C SER A 78 -2.06 -27.76 -25.11
N SER A 79 -1.71 -28.40 -23.98
CA SER A 79 -0.96 -29.69 -23.97
C SER A 79 -0.90 -30.35 -22.59
N PRO A 80 -0.78 -31.70 -22.51
CA PRO A 80 -1.17 -32.52 -21.36
C PRO A 80 -0.22 -32.41 -20.17
N ILE A 81 -0.80 -32.18 -18.99
CA ILE A 81 -0.10 -32.28 -17.70
C ILE A 81 0.05 -33.76 -17.37
N ALA A 82 1.28 -34.25 -17.44
CA ALA A 82 1.66 -35.54 -16.89
C ALA A 82 1.37 -35.60 -15.38
N SER A 83 0.74 -36.69 -14.97
CA SER A 83 0.35 -37.03 -13.61
C SER A 83 1.49 -36.84 -12.60
N LEU A 84 1.30 -35.93 -11.64
CA LEU A 84 2.00 -35.93 -10.36
C LEU A 84 0.98 -35.82 -9.24
N SER A 85 1.14 -36.71 -8.26
CA SER A 85 0.18 -37.17 -7.26
C SER A 85 -0.46 -36.07 -6.39
N PRO A 86 -1.68 -36.29 -5.85
CA PRO A 86 -2.39 -35.29 -5.07
C PRO A 86 -1.68 -34.96 -3.73
N PRO A 87 -1.56 -33.69 -3.34
CA PRO A 87 -1.04 -33.31 -2.03
C PRO A 87 -2.03 -33.67 -0.93
N LYS A 88 -1.48 -34.13 0.21
CA LYS A 88 -2.25 -34.52 1.41
C LYS A 88 -3.01 -33.33 1.99
N LYS A 89 -4.24 -33.59 2.45
CA LYS A 89 -5.15 -32.62 3.07
C LYS A 89 -4.49 -31.94 4.28
N VAL A 90 -4.29 -30.62 4.22
CA VAL A 90 -4.01 -29.78 5.39
C VAL A 90 -5.34 -29.53 6.11
N GLN A 91 -5.44 -29.96 7.36
CA GLN A 91 -6.58 -29.72 8.23
C GLN A 91 -6.31 -28.44 9.03
N CYS A 92 -7.02 -27.35 8.72
CA CYS A 92 -6.97 -26.13 9.51
C CYS A 92 -7.52 -26.42 10.91
N GLN A 93 -6.74 -26.09 11.95
CA GLN A 93 -7.18 -26.20 13.34
C GLN A 93 -8.16 -25.09 13.66
N LYS A 94 -9.21 -25.44 14.41
CA LYS A 94 -10.21 -24.50 14.91
C LYS A 94 -9.58 -23.69 16.05
N ILE A 95 -9.67 -22.38 15.97
CA ILE A 95 -9.34 -21.50 17.10
C ILE A 95 -10.44 -21.66 18.15
N ASP A 96 -10.02 -22.08 19.34
CA ASP A 96 -10.86 -22.26 20.52
C ASP A 96 -11.24 -20.87 21.08
N GLU A 97 -12.54 -20.64 21.22
CA GLU A 97 -13.11 -19.39 21.69
C GLU A 97 -12.98 -19.29 23.21
N CYS A 98 -11.84 -18.85 23.75
CA CYS A 98 -11.75 -18.36 25.12
C CYS A 98 -10.54 -17.42 25.28
N ASP A 99 -10.76 -16.32 26.03
CA ASP A 99 -9.77 -15.32 26.46
C ASP A 99 -9.47 -14.12 25.54
N VAL A 100 -10.51 -13.35 25.23
CA VAL A 100 -10.37 -11.88 25.22
C VAL A 100 -11.52 -11.28 26.02
N ILE A 101 -11.32 -11.10 27.34
CA ILE A 101 -12.21 -10.28 28.16
C ILE A 101 -11.96 -8.82 27.75
N ILE A 102 -12.73 -8.31 26.78
CA ILE A 102 -12.86 -6.87 26.59
C ILE A 102 -13.79 -6.36 27.69
N GLU A 103 -13.23 -5.74 28.72
CA GLU A 103 -14.00 -4.94 29.67
C GLU A 103 -14.84 -3.92 28.89
N LYS A 104 -16.17 -4.08 28.95
CA LYS A 104 -17.13 -3.10 28.44
C LYS A 104 -17.14 -1.89 29.37
N THR A 105 -16.28 -0.92 29.12
CA THR A 105 -16.53 0.45 29.61
C THR A 105 -17.61 1.07 28.73
N ALA A 106 -18.82 1.23 29.27
CA ALA A 106 -19.88 1.99 28.65
C ALA A 106 -19.41 3.44 28.44
N SER A 107 -19.27 3.86 27.18
CA SER A 107 -19.06 5.26 26.82
C SER A 107 -20.29 5.76 26.07
N ALA A 108 -20.84 6.88 26.57
CA ALA A 108 -22.10 7.50 26.18
C ALA A 108 -22.22 7.82 24.67
N PRO A 109 -23.45 7.92 24.11
CA PRO A 109 -23.65 8.41 22.76
C PRO A 109 -23.52 9.94 22.76
N GLY A 110 -22.38 10.44 22.31
CA GLY A 110 -22.17 11.87 22.10
C GLY A 110 -21.23 12.08 20.93
N LYS A 111 -21.79 12.30 19.75
CA LYS A 111 -21.06 12.77 18.57
C LYS A 111 -20.72 14.24 18.80
N PRO A 112 -19.45 14.65 19.03
CA PRO A 112 -19.13 16.08 19.03
C PRO A 112 -19.26 16.54 17.59
N LYS A 113 -20.16 17.49 17.35
CA LYS A 113 -20.28 18.20 16.09
C LYS A 113 -18.91 18.79 15.76
N GLU A 114 -18.46 18.66 14.51
CA GLU A 114 -17.29 19.36 13.97
C GLU A 114 -17.56 20.87 14.01
N GLY A 115 -17.47 21.46 15.19
CA GLY A 115 -17.20 22.87 15.34
C GLY A 115 -15.72 23.05 15.07
N ALA A 116 -15.36 24.10 14.33
CA ALA A 116 -13.99 24.59 14.24
C ALA A 116 -13.50 24.95 15.65
N GLY A 117 -13.06 23.93 16.40
CA GLY A 117 -12.65 24.04 17.78
C GLY A 117 -11.28 24.68 17.83
N LYS A 118 -11.24 25.97 18.14
CA LYS A 118 -9.98 26.66 18.43
C LYS A 118 -9.42 26.14 19.76
N MET A 119 -8.22 25.57 19.71
CA MET A 119 -7.48 25.04 20.86
C MET A 119 -6.62 26.16 21.46
N LYS A 120 -6.67 26.33 22.79
CA LYS A 120 -5.92 27.38 23.49
C LYS A 120 -4.49 26.93 23.80
N CYS A 121 -3.55 27.88 23.84
CA CYS A 121 -2.20 27.63 24.33
C CYS A 121 -2.24 27.19 25.81
N PRO A 122 -1.62 26.06 26.18
CA PRO A 122 -1.52 25.60 27.57
C PRO A 122 -0.73 26.51 28.52
N MET A 123 0.02 27.50 27.99
CA MET A 123 0.82 28.41 28.82
C MET A 123 -0.07 29.45 29.52
N GLU A 124 0.08 29.61 30.83
CA GLU A 124 -0.83 30.38 31.69
C GLU A 124 -0.99 31.87 31.29
N ASP A 125 -0.05 32.45 30.55
CA ASP A 125 -0.04 33.87 30.16
C ASP A 125 -0.25 34.14 28.66
N CYS A 126 -0.31 33.09 27.81
CA CYS A 126 -0.31 33.29 26.35
C CYS A 126 -1.69 33.64 25.78
N GLY A 127 -2.75 32.94 26.21
CA GLY A 127 -4.13 33.18 25.78
C GLY A 127 -4.44 32.96 24.28
N GLU A 128 -3.44 32.66 23.44
CA GLU A 128 -3.63 32.46 22.00
C GLU A 128 -4.49 31.23 21.69
N MET A 129 -5.30 31.33 20.63
CA MET A 129 -6.19 30.27 20.17
C MET A 129 -5.86 29.88 18.73
N PHE A 130 -5.72 28.58 18.50
CA PHE A 130 -5.25 28.03 17.23
C PHE A 130 -6.27 27.05 16.66
N SER A 131 -6.44 27.05 15.35
CA SER A 131 -7.34 26.13 14.66
C SER A 131 -6.76 24.73 14.46
N THR A 132 -5.44 24.56 14.59
CA THR A 132 -4.75 23.28 14.38
C THR A 132 -3.62 23.07 15.38
N ARG A 133 -3.32 21.80 15.68
CA ARG A 133 -2.22 21.40 16.56
C ARG A 133 -0.85 21.80 16.02
N GLU A 134 -0.69 21.81 14.70
CA GLU A 134 0.56 22.23 14.04
C GLU A 134 0.87 23.70 14.30
N LYS A 135 -0.14 24.59 14.25
CA LYS A 135 0.06 26.01 14.56
C LYS A 135 0.45 26.25 16.03
N ILE A 136 -0.10 25.47 16.96
CA ILE A 136 0.32 25.49 18.37
C ILE A 136 1.79 25.08 18.48
N ALA A 137 2.20 24.02 17.77
CA ALA A 137 3.58 23.54 17.83
C ALA A 137 4.60 24.55 17.27
N VAL A 138 4.21 25.35 16.26
CA VAL A 138 5.04 26.46 15.76
C VAL A 138 5.10 27.61 16.76
N HIS A 139 4.00 27.91 17.47
CA HIS A 139 3.98 28.94 18.50
C HIS A 139 4.94 28.64 19.67
N PHE A 140 5.19 27.35 19.98
CA PHE A 140 6.14 26.91 20.99
C PHE A 140 7.62 26.85 20.53
N ARG A 141 7.93 27.18 19.27
CA ARG A 141 9.30 27.25 18.76
C ARG A 141 9.87 28.65 18.92
#